data_AF-A0A3M1HWN3-F1
#
_entry.id   AF-A0A3M1HWN3-F1
#
_cell.length_a   1.000
_cell.length_b   1.000
_cell.length_c   1.000
_cell.angle_alpha   90.00
_cell.angle_beta   90.00
_cell.angle_gamma   90.00
#
_symmetry.space_group_name_H-M   'P 1'
#
loop_
_entity.id
_entity.type
_entity.pdbx_description
1 polymer ?
#
loop_
_entity_poly.entity_id
_entity_poly.type
_entity_poly.pdbx_seq_one_letter_code
_entity_poly.pdbx_strand_id
1 'polypeptide(L)'
;MNTPSLMLDPDRVTELGHQHESRHAACVRRLTPLLRAGERASLELLARTAREMVEAIDCTECGRCCRYVAPEVEGDDQARLAIALNLSIAELRRRFLRPMWPGAAEEDQVWLLPDPCPFHDGRLCTVYEARPQTCRDFPHLLRNDPVEQLQLYQDTAPLCLISYNIMERLCTQLSGSR
;
A
#
# COMPACT_ATOMS: atom_id res chain seq x y z
N MET A 1 -17.42 8.39 -23.00
CA MET A 1 -16.99 7.25 -22.16
C MET A 1 -17.06 7.72 -20.72
N ASN A 2 -18.03 7.25 -19.94
CA ASN A 2 -18.19 7.64 -18.53
C ASN A 2 -17.03 7.06 -17.74
N THR A 3 -16.05 7.90 -17.42
CA THR A 3 -15.09 7.61 -16.36
C THR A 3 -15.89 7.57 -15.05
N PRO A 4 -16.06 6.41 -14.38
CA PRO A 4 -16.68 6.42 -13.06
C PRO A 4 -15.95 7.41 -12.16
N SER A 5 -16.74 8.22 -11.45
CA SER A 5 -16.23 9.17 -10.45
C SER A 5 -15.31 8.43 -9.48
N LEU A 6 -14.19 9.05 -9.10
CA LEU A 6 -13.28 8.49 -8.12
C LEU A 6 -14.01 8.31 -6.78
N MET A 7 -13.78 7.16 -6.13
CA MET A 7 -14.23 6.92 -4.76
C MET A 7 -13.16 7.44 -3.80
N LEU A 8 -13.45 8.54 -3.12
CA LEU A 8 -12.49 9.25 -2.24
C LEU A 8 -12.85 9.19 -0.75
N ASP A 9 -13.96 8.54 -0.41
CA ASP A 9 -14.36 8.30 0.98
C ASP A 9 -13.64 7.04 1.51
N PRO A 10 -12.76 7.16 2.51
CA PRO A 10 -11.99 6.03 3.02
C PRO A 10 -12.84 4.93 3.68
N ASP A 11 -13.95 5.29 4.34
CA ASP A 11 -14.83 4.32 4.98
C ASP A 11 -15.64 3.58 3.93
N ARG A 12 -16.10 4.30 2.91
CA ARG A 12 -16.77 3.69 1.76
C ARG A 12 -15.84 2.79 0.96
N VAL A 13 -14.56 3.15 0.79
CA VAL A 13 -13.56 2.28 0.14
C VAL A 13 -13.36 0.98 0.91
N THR A 14 -13.32 1.01 2.25
CA THR A 14 -13.23 -0.23 3.02
C THR A 14 -14.44 -1.13 2.80
N GLU A 15 -15.65 -0.57 2.91
CA GLU A 15 -16.86 -1.34 2.68
C GLU A 15 -16.91 -1.92 1.25
N LEU A 16 -16.69 -1.07 0.24
CA LEU A 16 -16.74 -1.48 -1.16
C LEU A 16 -15.60 -2.41 -1.56
N GLY A 17 -14.40 -2.22 -1.02
CA GLY A 17 -13.25 -3.09 -1.30
C GLY A 17 -13.52 -4.53 -0.86
N HIS A 18 -14.14 -4.72 0.31
CA HIS A 18 -14.59 -6.04 0.74
C HIS A 18 -15.76 -6.56 -0.13
N GLN A 19 -16.75 -5.71 -0.43
CA GLN A 19 -17.88 -6.12 -1.29
C GLN A 19 -17.44 -6.53 -2.70
N HIS A 20 -16.40 -5.89 -3.23
CA HIS A 20 -15.91 -6.10 -4.60
C HIS A 20 -14.78 -7.13 -4.68
N GLU A 21 -14.34 -7.74 -3.57
CA GLU A 21 -13.21 -8.66 -3.51
C GLU A 21 -13.31 -9.79 -4.56
N SER A 22 -14.48 -10.40 -4.70
CA SER A 22 -14.72 -11.45 -5.70
C SER A 22 -14.53 -10.97 -7.15
N ARG A 23 -14.95 -9.73 -7.44
CA ARG A 23 -14.79 -9.10 -8.76
C ARG A 23 -13.32 -8.74 -9.00
N HIS A 24 -12.65 -8.17 -8.01
CA HIS A 24 -11.22 -7.86 -8.08
C HIS A 24 -10.41 -9.14 -8.32
N ALA A 25 -10.68 -10.21 -7.57
CA ALA A 25 -10.03 -11.51 -7.75
C ALA A 25 -10.26 -12.10 -9.15
N ALA A 26 -11.46 -11.96 -9.71
CA ALA A 26 -11.74 -12.39 -11.09
C ALA A 26 -10.96 -11.57 -12.14
N CYS A 27 -10.85 -10.26 -11.93
CA CYS A 27 -10.03 -9.39 -12.77
C CYS A 27 -8.55 -9.75 -12.70
N VAL A 28 -8.00 -9.97 -11.50
CA VAL A 28 -6.62 -10.40 -11.31
C VAL A 28 -6.36 -11.73 -12.02
N ARG A 29 -7.22 -12.74 -11.82
CA ARG A 29 -7.11 -14.03 -12.53
C ARG A 29 -7.07 -13.88 -14.05
N ARG A 30 -7.80 -12.91 -14.61
CA ARG A 30 -7.83 -12.65 -16.05
C ARG A 30 -6.58 -11.92 -16.56
N LEU A 31 -6.06 -10.94 -15.80
CA LEU A 31 -4.88 -10.17 -16.20
C LEU A 31 -3.55 -10.90 -15.97
N THR A 32 -3.43 -11.67 -14.89
CA THR A 32 -2.19 -12.36 -14.53
C THR A 32 -1.52 -13.12 -15.69
N PRO A 33 -2.20 -13.99 -16.46
CA PRO A 33 -1.56 -14.69 -17.57
C PRO A 33 -1.07 -13.74 -18.67
N LEU A 34 -1.78 -12.63 -18.93
CA LEU A 34 -1.40 -11.64 -19.92
C LEU A 34 -0.15 -10.87 -19.49
N LEU A 35 -0.09 -10.46 -18.21
CA LEU A 35 1.07 -9.80 -17.63
C LEU A 35 2.29 -10.73 -17.59
N ARG A 36 2.11 -12.00 -17.22
CA ARG A 36 3.18 -13.02 -17.24
C ARG A 36 3.72 -13.27 -18.65
N ALA A 37 2.86 -13.22 -19.65
CA ALA A 37 3.25 -13.34 -21.05
C ALA A 37 3.92 -12.06 -21.61
N GLY A 38 4.00 -10.99 -20.81
CA GLY A 38 4.55 -9.71 -21.26
C GLY A 38 3.66 -9.01 -22.29
N GLU A 39 2.35 -9.26 -22.29
CA GLU A 39 1.43 -8.65 -23.24
C GLU A 39 1.45 -7.12 -23.08
N ARG A 40 1.97 -6.46 -24.11
CA ARG A 40 2.19 -5.00 -24.12
C ARG A 40 0.93 -4.21 -23.75
N ALA A 41 -0.23 -4.59 -24.29
CA ALA A 41 -1.48 -3.87 -24.03
C ALA A 41 -1.88 -3.91 -22.55
N SER A 42 -1.76 -5.08 -21.89
CA SER A 42 -2.04 -5.23 -20.46
C SER A 42 -1.01 -4.53 -19.57
N LEU A 43 0.27 -4.58 -19.93
CA LEU A 43 1.33 -3.84 -19.21
C LEU A 43 1.09 -2.33 -19.27
N GLU A 44 0.78 -1.80 -20.46
CA GLU A 44 0.47 -0.39 -20.61
C GLU A 44 -0.84 0.00 -19.89
N LEU A 45 -1.84 -0.87 -19.91
CA LEU A 45 -3.10 -0.66 -19.18
C LEU A 45 -2.86 -0.51 -17.67
N LEU A 46 -2.09 -1.42 -17.07
CA LEU A 46 -1.73 -1.38 -15.66
C LEU A 46 -0.96 -0.10 -15.32
N ALA A 47 0.09 0.20 -16.09
CA ALA A 47 0.96 1.35 -15.85
C ALA A 47 0.23 2.70 -16.00
N ARG A 48 -0.60 2.85 -17.05
CA ARG A 48 -1.40 4.07 -17.27
C ARG A 48 -2.43 4.26 -16.16
N THR A 49 -3.17 3.20 -15.81
CA THR A 49 -4.20 3.28 -14.76
C THR A 49 -3.59 3.66 -13.41
N ALA A 50 -2.46 3.04 -13.05
CA ALA A 50 -1.76 3.38 -11.81
C ALA A 50 -1.35 4.86 -11.78
N ARG A 51 -0.74 5.36 -12.85
CA ARG A 51 -0.32 6.75 -12.96
C ARG A 51 -1.50 7.72 -12.81
N GLU A 52 -2.59 7.48 -13.53
CA GLU A 52 -3.80 8.32 -13.47
C GLU A 52 -4.37 8.41 -12.05
N MET A 53 -4.42 7.29 -11.31
CA MET A 53 -4.98 7.30 -9.95
C MET A 53 -4.09 8.01 -8.94
N VAL A 54 -2.77 7.94 -9.12
CA VAL A 54 -1.79 8.58 -8.23
C VAL A 54 -1.74 10.08 -8.44
N GLU A 55 -1.86 10.53 -9.68
CA GLU A 55 -1.96 11.96 -10.00
C GLU A 55 -3.28 12.56 -9.50
N ALA A 56 -4.34 11.76 -9.41
CA ALA A 56 -5.67 12.23 -9.04
C ALA A 56 -6.02 12.12 -7.55
N ILE A 57 -5.24 11.39 -6.74
CA ILE A 57 -5.55 11.10 -5.34
C ILE A 57 -4.34 11.41 -4.46
N ASP A 58 -4.49 12.40 -3.58
CA ASP A 58 -3.48 12.71 -2.58
C ASP A 58 -3.47 11.67 -1.46
N CYS A 59 -2.40 10.86 -1.38
CA CYS A 59 -2.27 9.81 -0.39
C CYS A 59 -2.03 10.35 1.03
N THR A 60 -1.75 11.64 1.19
CA THR A 60 -1.46 12.28 2.49
C THR A 60 -2.71 12.71 3.26
N GLU A 61 -3.88 12.69 2.61
CA GLU A 61 -5.12 13.22 3.17
C GLU A 61 -5.87 12.23 4.09
N CYS A 62 -5.71 10.92 3.87
CA CYS A 62 -6.53 9.91 4.58
C CYS A 62 -5.86 9.27 5.80
N GLY A 63 -4.52 9.15 5.81
CA GLY A 63 -3.75 8.52 6.89
C GLY A 63 -4.13 7.07 7.23
N ARG A 64 -4.86 6.36 6.35
CA ARG A 64 -5.45 5.04 6.68
C ARG A 64 -4.39 3.95 6.77
N CYS A 65 -3.31 4.03 5.99
CA CYS A 65 -2.19 3.10 6.08
C CYS A 65 -1.56 3.10 7.49
N CYS A 66 -1.46 4.26 8.15
CA CYS A 66 -0.94 4.37 9.51
C CYS A 66 -1.86 3.73 10.57
N ARG A 67 -3.11 3.40 10.25
CA ARG A 67 -4.05 2.77 11.19
C ARG A 67 -4.07 1.25 11.11
N TYR A 68 -3.73 0.68 9.95
CA TYR A 68 -3.99 -0.75 9.65
C TYR A 68 -2.81 -1.49 9.04
N VAL A 69 -1.67 -0.83 8.82
CA VAL A 69 -0.46 -1.48 8.28
C VAL A 69 0.61 -1.46 9.35
N ALA A 70 1.28 -2.60 9.52
CA ALA A 70 2.45 -2.77 10.37
C ALA A 70 3.72 -2.82 9.50
N PRO A 71 4.26 -1.67 9.06
CA PRO A 71 5.42 -1.64 8.17
C PRO A 71 6.68 -2.11 8.89
N GLU A 72 7.53 -2.80 8.13
CA GLU A 72 8.89 -3.12 8.56
C GLU A 72 9.75 -1.87 8.72
N VAL A 73 10.64 -1.90 9.71
CA VAL A 73 11.59 -0.84 10.04
C VAL A 73 13.01 -1.42 10.01
N GLU A 74 13.66 -1.28 8.87
CA GLU A 74 15.02 -1.76 8.63
C GLU A 74 16.06 -0.99 9.47
N GLY A 75 17.31 -1.47 9.50
CA GLY A 75 18.38 -0.85 10.30
C GLY A 75 18.59 0.65 10.02
N ASP A 76 18.61 1.04 8.75
CA ASP A 76 18.74 2.44 8.35
C ASP A 76 17.51 3.28 8.72
N ASP A 77 16.32 2.69 8.67
CA ASP A 77 15.09 3.32 9.16
C ASP A 77 15.12 3.53 10.67
N GLN A 78 15.61 2.53 11.41
CA GLN A 78 15.77 2.62 12.86
C GLN A 78 16.75 3.75 13.23
N ALA A 79 17.86 3.88 12.51
CA ALA A 79 18.82 4.96 12.72
C ALA A 79 18.18 6.34 12.48
N ARG A 80 17.44 6.52 11.37
CA ARG A 80 16.73 7.78 11.06
C ARG A 80 15.69 8.13 12.11
N LEU A 81 14.86 7.17 12.50
CA LEU A 81 13.82 7.36 13.52
C LEU A 81 14.42 7.69 14.89
N ALA A 82 15.50 7.00 15.27
CA ALA A 82 16.21 7.24 16.53
C ALA A 82 16.75 8.68 16.61
N ILE A 83 17.36 9.19 15.53
CA ILE A 83 17.82 10.59 15.44
C ILE A 83 16.63 11.56 15.57
N ALA A 84 15.56 11.34 14.80
CA ALA A 84 14.40 12.23 14.78
C ALA A 84 13.67 12.30 16.14
N LEU A 85 13.68 11.21 16.90
CA LEU A 85 13.04 11.11 18.21
C LEU A 85 13.98 11.42 19.38
N ASN A 86 15.27 11.68 19.10
CA ASN A 86 16.32 11.83 20.10
C ASN A 86 16.39 10.65 21.09
N LEU A 87 16.48 9.43 20.54
CA LEU A 87 16.54 8.17 21.27
C LEU A 87 17.74 7.33 20.80
N SER A 88 18.19 6.41 21.65
CA SER A 88 18.99 5.28 21.16
C SER A 88 18.14 4.28 20.37
N ILE A 89 18.75 3.48 19.50
CA ILE A 89 18.06 2.40 18.77
C ILE A 89 17.41 1.40 19.74
N ALA A 90 18.08 1.08 20.85
CA ALA A 90 17.54 0.19 21.88
C ALA A 90 16.25 0.76 22.52
N GLU A 91 16.22 2.07 22.78
CA GLU A 91 15.02 2.74 23.29
C GLU A 91 13.91 2.84 22.24
N LEU A 92 14.26 3.13 20.97
CA LEU A 92 13.32 3.10 19.85
C LEU A 92 12.63 1.73 19.76
N ARG A 93 13.42 0.64 19.71
CA ARG A 93 12.91 -0.73 19.65
C ARG A 93 11.96 -1.03 20.80
N ARG A 94 12.38 -0.73 22.03
CA ARG A 94 11.58 -0.96 23.24
C ARG A 94 10.26 -0.19 23.24
N ARG A 95 10.28 1.07 22.81
CA ARG A 95 9.12 1.98 22.92
C ARG A 95 8.15 1.83 21.76
N PHE A 96 8.65 1.73 20.53
CA PHE A 96 7.87 1.95 19.33
C PHE A 96 7.81 0.76 18.38
N LEU A 97 8.72 -0.20 18.46
CA LEU A 97 8.76 -1.34 17.53
C LEU A 97 8.30 -2.63 18.20
N ARG A 98 7.89 -3.59 17.39
CA ARG A 98 7.52 -4.94 17.82
C ARG A 98 8.28 -5.98 17.00
N PRO A 99 8.76 -7.05 17.63
CA PRO A 99 9.35 -8.16 16.90
C PRO A 99 8.26 -8.88 16.09
N MET A 100 8.51 -9.14 14.80
CA MET A 100 7.60 -9.95 13.97
C MET A 100 7.48 -11.38 14.49
N TRP A 101 8.62 -11.97 14.88
CA TRP A 101 8.71 -13.30 15.48
C TRP A 101 9.30 -13.25 16.89
N PRO A 102 8.45 -13.21 17.94
CA PRO A 102 8.93 -13.23 19.32
C PRO A 102 9.77 -14.50 19.59
N GLY A 103 11.00 -14.32 20.08
CA GLY A 103 11.91 -15.41 20.43
C GLY A 103 12.94 -15.77 19.35
N ALA A 104 12.93 -15.11 18.19
CA ALA A 104 14.03 -15.19 17.24
C ALA A 104 15.32 -14.58 17.83
N ALA A 105 16.47 -14.98 17.31
CA ALA A 105 17.74 -14.33 17.63
C ALA A 105 17.70 -12.86 17.19
N GLU A 106 18.44 -11.98 17.87
CA GLU A 106 18.41 -10.54 17.56
C GLU A 106 18.86 -10.23 16.14
N GLU A 107 19.79 -11.01 15.59
CA GLU A 107 20.26 -10.91 14.20
C GLU A 107 19.22 -11.29 13.15
N ASP A 108 18.28 -12.17 13.50
CA ASP A 108 17.16 -12.59 12.63
C ASP A 108 15.88 -11.80 12.89
N GLN A 109 15.93 -10.84 13.82
CA GLN A 109 14.74 -10.13 14.28
C GLN A 109 14.32 -9.04 13.31
N VAL A 110 13.20 -9.27 12.63
CA VAL A 110 12.47 -8.23 11.91
C VAL A 110 11.67 -7.37 12.89
N TRP A 111 11.77 -6.05 12.73
CA TRP A 111 11.10 -5.07 13.57
C TRP A 111 10.00 -4.36 12.81
N LEU A 112 8.81 -4.31 13.39
CA LEU A 112 7.64 -3.69 12.79
C LEU A 112 7.19 -2.49 13.62
N LEU A 113 6.62 -1.48 12.98
CA LEU A 113 5.72 -0.56 13.69
C LEU A 113 4.40 -1.30 14.01
N PRO A 114 3.82 -1.09 15.20
CA PRO A 114 2.52 -1.67 15.53
C PRO A 114 1.41 -0.94 14.78
N ASP A 115 0.26 -1.59 14.66
CA ASP A 115 -1.00 -1.01 14.24
C ASP A 115 -1.96 -0.85 15.45
N PRO A 116 -2.56 0.35 15.68
CA PRO A 116 -2.29 1.59 14.97
C PRO A 116 -0.88 2.14 15.23
N CYS A 117 -0.32 2.83 14.24
CA CYS A 117 1.02 3.40 14.29
C CYS A 117 1.13 4.47 15.40
N PRO A 118 2.19 4.43 16.23
CA PRO A 118 2.36 5.37 17.35
C PRO A 118 2.68 6.80 16.87
N PHE A 119 3.06 6.98 15.61
CA PHE A 119 3.36 8.28 15.01
C PHE A 119 2.19 8.86 14.23
N HIS A 120 1.00 8.28 14.33
CA HIS A 120 -0.18 8.72 13.58
C HIS A 120 -0.87 9.92 14.25
N ASP A 121 -0.94 11.06 13.56
CA ASP A 121 -1.62 12.29 14.02
C ASP A 121 -3.00 12.49 13.36
N GLY A 122 -3.69 11.39 13.05
CA GLY A 122 -5.02 11.43 12.42
C GLY A 122 -4.99 11.48 10.89
N ARG A 123 -4.05 12.22 10.29
CA ARG A 123 -3.81 12.27 8.82
C ARG A 123 -2.37 11.98 8.42
N LEU A 124 -1.42 12.63 9.08
CA LEU A 124 0.00 12.57 8.76
C LEU A 124 0.83 11.96 9.89
N CYS A 125 2.06 11.60 9.57
CA CYS A 125 3.02 11.07 10.52
C CYS A 125 3.68 12.22 11.31
N THR A 126 3.77 12.09 12.64
CA THR A 126 4.47 13.06 13.51
C THR A 126 5.98 13.11 13.24
N VAL A 127 6.52 12.09 12.57
CA VAL A 127 7.92 11.99 12.12
C VAL A 127 8.01 11.83 10.60
N TYR A 128 7.18 12.54 9.85
CA TYR A 128 7.01 12.37 8.39
C TYR A 128 8.34 12.32 7.63
N GLU A 129 9.27 13.24 7.90
CA GLU A 129 10.58 13.29 7.24
C GLU A 129 11.52 12.15 7.62
N ALA A 130 11.26 11.43 8.71
CA ALA A 130 12.04 10.30 9.19
C ALA A 130 11.33 8.95 9.02
N ARG A 131 10.15 8.93 8.38
CA ARG A 131 9.33 7.72 8.20
C ARG A 131 10.12 6.59 7.50
N PRO A 132 9.79 5.31 7.79
CA PRO A 132 10.42 4.16 7.16
C PRO A 132 10.35 4.18 5.63
N GLN A 133 11.27 3.48 4.96
CA GLN A 133 11.28 3.42 3.49
C GLN A 133 9.96 2.84 2.96
N THR A 134 9.46 1.77 3.58
CA THR A 134 8.14 1.21 3.27
C THR A 134 7.01 2.24 3.34
N CYS A 135 7.04 3.14 4.34
CA CYS A 135 6.07 4.23 4.45
C CYS A 135 6.25 5.32 3.39
N ARG A 136 7.48 5.57 2.92
CA ARG A 136 7.77 6.51 1.82
C ARG A 136 7.26 6.00 0.49
N ASP A 137 7.39 4.69 0.29
CA ASP A 137 7.07 4.06 -0.98
C ASP A 137 5.59 3.79 -1.15
N PHE A 138 4.79 3.82 -0.06
CA PHE A 138 3.34 3.64 -0.11
C PHE A 138 2.67 4.61 -1.09
N PRO A 139 1.75 4.14 -1.97
CA PRO A 139 1.11 2.81 -2.01
C PRO A 139 1.86 1.76 -2.86
N HIS A 140 3.18 1.88 -2.94
CA HIS A 140 4.11 0.93 -3.59
C HIS A 140 3.81 0.73 -5.07
N LEU A 141 3.77 1.83 -5.82
CA LEU A 141 3.25 1.91 -7.19
C LEU A 141 4.10 1.24 -8.25
N LEU A 142 5.35 0.89 -7.91
CA LEU A 142 6.37 0.46 -8.86
C LEU A 142 7.12 -0.75 -8.30
N ARG A 143 6.47 -1.92 -8.32
CA ARG A 143 7.18 -3.20 -8.28
C ARG A 143 7.71 -3.57 -9.66
N ASN A 144 8.83 -4.29 -9.67
CA ASN A 144 9.46 -4.78 -10.90
C ASN A 144 8.59 -5.85 -11.58
N ASP A 145 7.88 -6.68 -10.81
CA ASP A 145 6.96 -7.67 -11.35
C ASP A 145 5.53 -7.08 -11.44
N PRO A 146 4.95 -6.98 -12.65
CA PRO A 146 3.59 -6.46 -12.84
C PRO A 146 2.50 -7.34 -12.22
N VAL A 147 2.74 -8.64 -12.03
CA VAL A 147 1.81 -9.55 -11.35
C VAL A 147 1.80 -9.28 -9.86
N GLU A 148 2.97 -9.14 -9.24
CA GLU A 148 3.08 -8.74 -7.83
C GLU A 148 2.46 -7.36 -7.60
N GLN A 149 2.64 -6.43 -8.55
CA GLN A 149 2.03 -5.11 -8.50
C GLN A 149 0.49 -5.20 -8.54
N LEU A 150 -0.05 -6.02 -9.43
CA LEU A 150 -1.49 -6.22 -9.54
C LEU A 150 -2.09 -6.88 -8.28
N GLN A 151 -1.38 -7.86 -7.71
CA GLN A 151 -1.79 -8.50 -6.46
C GLN A 151 -1.78 -7.51 -5.29
N LEU A 152 -0.75 -6.67 -5.19
CA LEU A 152 -0.71 -5.62 -4.18
C LEU A 152 -1.91 -4.67 -4.27
N TYR A 153 -2.31 -4.27 -5.48
CA TYR A 153 -3.51 -3.42 -5.65
C TYR A 153 -4.78 -4.14 -5.19
N GLN A 154 -4.90 -5.44 -5.46
CA GLN A 154 -6.02 -6.24 -4.96
C GLN A 154 -6.02 -6.29 -3.43
N ASP A 155 -4.90 -6.64 -2.82
CA ASP A 155 -4.79 -6.85 -1.37
C ASP A 155 -5.03 -5.55 -0.59
N THR A 156 -4.61 -4.41 -1.16
CA THR A 156 -4.77 -3.10 -0.53
C THR A 156 -6.02 -2.35 -0.97
N ALA A 157 -6.85 -2.89 -1.87
CA ALA A 157 -8.09 -2.25 -2.31
C ALA A 157 -9.09 -1.94 -1.17
N PRO A 158 -9.25 -2.79 -0.14
CA PRO A 158 -10.11 -2.46 1.02
C PRO A 158 -9.52 -1.38 1.94
N LEU A 159 -8.29 -0.94 1.71
CA LEU A 159 -7.58 0.01 2.57
C LEU A 159 -7.28 1.32 1.86
N CYS A 160 -6.78 1.26 0.64
CA CYS A 160 -6.19 2.39 -0.06
C CYS A 160 -7.13 2.92 -1.13
N LEU A 161 -7.41 4.23 -1.08
CA LEU A 161 -8.19 4.92 -2.11
C LEU A 161 -7.58 4.71 -3.51
N ILE A 162 -6.26 4.78 -3.63
CA ILE A 162 -5.55 4.60 -4.90
C ILE A 162 -5.74 3.17 -5.42
N SER A 163 -5.39 2.16 -4.64
CA SER A 163 -5.50 0.75 -5.04
C SER A 163 -6.94 0.35 -5.39
N TYR A 164 -7.93 0.82 -4.62
CA TYR A 164 -9.34 0.59 -4.91
C TYR A 164 -9.72 1.13 -6.30
N ASN A 165 -9.44 2.40 -6.56
CA ASN A 165 -9.81 3.03 -7.82
C ASN A 165 -9.03 2.44 -9.01
N ILE A 166 -7.77 1.99 -8.80
CA ILE A 166 -7.02 1.21 -9.81
C ILE A 166 -7.78 -0.07 -10.15
N MET A 167 -8.13 -0.87 -9.14
CA MET A 167 -8.84 -2.14 -9.36
C MET A 167 -10.19 -1.94 -10.03
N GLU A 168 -10.96 -0.93 -9.61
CA GLU A 168 -12.24 -0.59 -10.23
C GLU A 168 -12.08 -0.22 -11.72
N ARG A 169 -11.08 0.60 -12.06
CA ARG A 169 -10.80 0.98 -13.45
C ARG A 169 -10.41 -0.22 -14.29
N LEU A 170 -9.45 -1.04 -13.82
CA LEU A 170 -8.98 -2.24 -14.54
C LEU A 170 -10.13 -3.22 -14.80
N CYS A 171 -10.93 -3.53 -13.77
CA CYS A 171 -12.07 -4.43 -13.88
C CYS A 171 -13.10 -3.94 -14.91
N THR A 172 -13.35 -2.62 -14.93
CA THR A 172 -14.34 -2.00 -15.82
C THR A 172 -13.89 -2.07 -17.28
N GLN A 173 -12.63 -1.73 -17.57
CA GLN A 173 -12.11 -1.75 -18.93
C GLN A 173 -12.07 -3.18 -19.51
N LEU A 174 -11.75 -4.19 -18.70
CA LEU A 174 -11.79 -5.59 -19.14
C LEU A 174 -13.20 -6.13 -19.39
N SER A 175 -14.21 -5.57 -18.72
CA SER A 175 -15.61 -5.96 -18.91
C SER A 175 -16.18 -5.41 -20.22
N GLY A 176 -15.67 -4.27 -20.68
CA GLY A 176 -16.08 -3.60 -21.93
C GLY A 176 -15.37 -4.06 -23.21
N SER A 177 -14.24 -4.77 -23.10
CA SER A 177 -13.47 -5.27 -24.25
C SER A 177 -14.03 -6.57 -24.86
N ARG A 178 -15.35 -6.68 -25.05
CA ARG A 178 -15.97 -7.76 -25.84
C ARG A 178 -16.22 -7.33 -27.26
#